data_AF-A0A4R6J1T8-F1
#
_entry.id   AF-A0A4R6J1T8-F1
#
_cell.length_a   1.000
_cell.length_b   1.000
_cell.length_c   1.000
_cell.angle_alpha   90.00
_cell.angle_beta   90.00
_cell.angle_gamma   90.00
#
_symmetry.space_group_name_H-M   'P 1'
#
loop_
_entity.id
_entity.type
_entity.pdbx_description
1 polymer ?
#
loop_
_entity_poly.entity_id
_entity_poly.type
_entity_poly.pdbx_seq_one_letter_code
_entity_poly.pdbx_strand_id
1 'polypeptide(L)'
;MNKFREQLLHDPNAGFGNQSFPEDKQLVITKSTNVSGILDSENDIILDGNFNGVLYSKKTVHITPTGVMTGVIICNDIKVEGEFEGSVYGLRVNLCKDSVLKGIIHCTIINTEMNQYVDANIKLISLETTAFETSSTDLFSHLKEVFGKNNKDNNYLNIFNEKMNQVKPSNKFYHQTIYVAPSVPPKDETLNQDDYTD
;
A
#
# COMPACT_ATOMS: atom_id res chain seq x y z
N MET A 1 -4.93 -44.26 -44.70
CA MET A 1 -5.09 -44.95 -43.41
C MET A 1 -4.15 -44.29 -42.41
N ASN A 2 -4.73 -43.65 -41.40
CA ASN A 2 -4.08 -42.69 -40.51
C ASN A 2 -3.10 -43.36 -39.54
N LYS A 3 -1.82 -43.00 -39.63
CA LYS A 3 -0.77 -43.26 -38.62
C LYS A 3 -0.97 -42.37 -37.38
N PHE A 4 -2.18 -42.32 -36.84
CA PHE A 4 -2.54 -41.52 -35.66
C PHE A 4 -3.13 -42.39 -34.53
N ARG A 5 -3.09 -43.72 -34.69
CA ARG A 5 -3.80 -44.67 -33.81
C ARG A 5 -2.90 -45.67 -33.09
N GLU A 6 -1.58 -45.50 -33.14
CA GLU A 6 -0.61 -46.40 -32.47
C GLU A 6 0.22 -45.72 -31.38
N GLN A 7 -0.08 -44.48 -30.98
CA GLN A 7 0.53 -43.84 -29.80
C GLN A 7 -0.39 -43.84 -28.56
N LEU A 8 -1.32 -44.80 -28.49
CA LEU A 8 -2.24 -45.01 -27.36
C LEU A 8 -2.05 -46.37 -26.68
N LEU A 9 -0.79 -46.82 -26.55
CA LEU A 9 -0.45 -48.03 -25.80
C LEU A 9 0.70 -47.74 -24.81
N HIS A 10 0.29 -47.60 -23.55
CA HIS A 10 1.00 -47.85 -22.30
C HIS A 10 2.32 -47.10 -22.03
N ASP A 11 2.19 -46.02 -21.26
CA ASP A 11 3.15 -45.76 -20.18
C ASP A 11 2.35 -45.47 -18.89
N PRO A 12 2.28 -46.39 -17.90
CA PRO A 12 1.58 -46.15 -16.63
C PRO A 12 2.36 -45.22 -15.69
N ASN A 13 3.45 -44.62 -16.18
CA ASN A 13 4.29 -43.70 -15.42
C ASN A 13 4.47 -42.35 -16.15
N ALA A 14 3.39 -41.85 -16.78
CA ALA A 14 3.29 -40.44 -17.10
C ALA A 14 3.27 -39.68 -15.76
N GLY A 15 4.46 -39.32 -15.30
CA GLY A 15 4.68 -38.62 -14.05
C GLY A 15 3.74 -37.43 -13.97
N PHE A 16 3.18 -37.21 -12.79
CA PHE A 16 2.62 -35.93 -12.40
C PHE A 16 3.71 -34.88 -12.61
N GLY A 17 3.75 -34.31 -13.81
CA GLY A 17 4.53 -33.12 -14.06
C GLY A 17 3.97 -32.07 -13.13
N ASN A 18 4.71 -31.77 -12.06
CA ASN A 18 4.54 -30.54 -11.31
C ASN A 18 4.76 -29.41 -12.31
N GLN A 19 3.69 -29.01 -13.00
CA GLN A 19 3.60 -27.67 -13.56
C GLN A 19 3.62 -26.76 -12.34
N SER A 20 4.81 -26.27 -12.02
CA SER A 20 4.98 -25.17 -11.08
C SER A 20 4.36 -23.96 -11.74
N PHE A 21 3.07 -23.74 -11.47
CA PHE A 21 2.51 -22.41 -11.53
C PHE A 21 3.42 -21.52 -10.68
N PRO A 22 3.75 -20.29 -11.10
CA PRO A 22 4.39 -19.33 -10.21
C PRO A 22 3.50 -19.24 -8.99
N GLU A 23 3.95 -19.82 -7.88
CA GLU A 23 3.24 -19.73 -6.62
C GLU A 23 3.41 -18.27 -6.21
N ASP A 24 2.35 -17.47 -6.33
CA ASP A 24 2.32 -16.11 -5.80
C ASP A 24 2.40 -16.23 -4.28
N LYS A 25 3.64 -16.36 -3.79
CA LYS A 25 3.94 -16.54 -2.37
C LYS A 25 3.62 -15.23 -1.68
N GLN A 26 2.48 -15.17 -0.99
CA GLN A 26 2.13 -14.03 -0.16
C GLN A 26 2.36 -14.35 1.32
N LEU A 27 2.75 -13.34 2.08
CA LEU A 27 2.73 -13.39 3.54
C LEU A 27 1.39 -12.86 4.03
N VAL A 28 0.70 -13.60 4.90
CA VAL A 28 -0.56 -13.15 5.51
C VAL A 28 -0.38 -13.07 7.02
N ILE A 29 -0.60 -11.88 7.57
CA ILE A 29 -0.73 -11.64 9.02
C ILE A 29 -2.22 -11.65 9.32
N THR A 30 -2.70 -12.71 9.95
CA THR A 30 -4.13 -12.94 10.14
C THR A 30 -4.69 -12.16 11.33
N LYS A 31 -6.02 -12.05 11.36
CA LYS A 31 -6.77 -11.51 12.48
C LYS A 31 -6.36 -12.11 13.81
N SER A 32 -6.33 -11.27 14.84
CA SER A 32 -5.87 -11.58 16.21
C SER A 32 -4.36 -11.78 16.35
N THR A 33 -3.56 -11.47 15.32
CA THR A 33 -2.11 -11.43 15.42
C THR A 33 -1.64 -10.03 15.79
N ASN A 34 -0.73 -9.93 16.76
CA ASN A 34 -0.03 -8.71 17.10
C ASN A 34 1.46 -8.91 16.81
N VAL A 35 1.98 -8.17 15.85
CA VAL A 35 3.39 -8.23 15.47
C VAL A 35 4.03 -6.90 15.84
N SER A 36 5.21 -6.95 16.46
CA SER A 36 6.03 -5.76 16.69
C SER A 36 7.46 -6.01 16.25
N GLY A 37 8.06 -5.05 15.55
CA GLY A 37 9.45 -5.14 15.09
C GLY A 37 9.64 -4.81 13.62
N ILE A 38 10.52 -5.56 12.96
CA ILE A 38 10.87 -5.36 11.56
C ILE A 38 10.43 -6.57 10.75
N LEU A 39 9.76 -6.30 9.63
CA LEU A 39 9.36 -7.30 8.66
C LEU A 39 9.99 -6.99 7.30
N ASP A 40 10.59 -8.02 6.70
CA ASP A 40 11.29 -7.98 5.42
C ASP A 40 10.72 -9.09 4.53
N SER A 41 10.01 -8.73 3.47
CA SER A 41 9.44 -9.67 2.51
C SER A 41 9.81 -9.29 1.08
N GLU A 42 10.18 -10.27 0.27
CA GLU A 42 10.34 -10.07 -1.17
C GLU A 42 9.01 -10.14 -1.94
N ASN A 43 7.93 -10.52 -1.27
CA ASN A 43 6.62 -10.71 -1.88
C ASN A 43 5.53 -9.88 -1.20
N ASP A 44 4.31 -10.04 -1.70
CA ASP A 44 3.13 -9.34 -1.19
C ASP A 44 2.87 -9.67 0.28
N ILE A 45 2.46 -8.66 1.03
CA ILE A 45 2.08 -8.77 2.44
C ILE A 45 0.61 -8.37 2.56
N ILE A 46 -0.20 -9.26 3.12
CA ILE A 46 -1.58 -8.98 3.53
C ILE A 46 -1.59 -8.84 5.06
N LEU A 47 -1.94 -7.65 5.54
CA LEU A 47 -2.09 -7.34 6.95
C LEU A 47 -3.58 -7.29 7.30
N ASP A 48 -4.03 -8.35 7.97
CA ASP A 48 -5.37 -8.50 8.55
C ASP A 48 -5.30 -8.57 10.09
N GLY A 49 -4.30 -7.93 10.70
CA GLY A 49 -4.08 -7.90 12.14
C GLY A 49 -3.38 -6.61 12.56
N ASN A 50 -2.73 -6.60 13.73
CA ASN A 50 -2.01 -5.44 14.23
C ASN A 50 -0.52 -5.57 13.95
N PHE A 51 0.08 -4.56 13.34
CA PHE A 51 1.52 -4.47 13.15
C PHE A 51 2.06 -3.14 13.67
N ASN A 52 3.11 -3.19 14.49
CA ASN A 52 3.83 -2.02 14.96
C ASN A 52 5.33 -2.10 14.62
N GLY A 53 5.82 -1.19 13.78
CA GLY A 53 7.25 -1.07 13.50
C GLY A 53 7.56 -0.77 12.04
N VAL A 54 8.55 -1.46 11.46
CA VAL A 54 9.02 -1.21 10.08
C VAL A 54 8.68 -2.40 9.20
N LEU A 55 7.91 -2.16 8.14
CA LEU A 55 7.48 -3.17 7.19
C LEU A 55 8.04 -2.83 5.80
N TYR A 56 8.81 -3.75 5.25
CA TYR A 56 9.40 -3.66 3.91
C TYR A 56 8.88 -4.76 3.00
N SER A 57 8.39 -4.38 1.82
CA SER A 57 8.05 -5.30 0.75
C SER A 57 8.60 -4.81 -0.59
N LYS A 58 9.18 -5.70 -1.39
CA LYS A 58 9.51 -5.38 -2.80
C LYS A 58 8.29 -5.31 -3.71
N LYS A 59 7.11 -5.70 -3.23
CA LYS A 59 5.85 -5.72 -4.00
C LYS A 59 4.76 -4.93 -3.28
N THR A 60 3.59 -5.54 -3.07
CA THR A 60 2.40 -4.90 -2.57
C THR A 60 2.23 -5.12 -1.07
N VAL A 61 1.82 -4.09 -0.35
CA VAL A 61 1.33 -4.19 1.02
C VAL A 61 -0.16 -3.89 1.01
N HIS A 62 -0.97 -4.83 1.46
CA HIS A 62 -2.42 -4.70 1.56
C HIS A 62 -2.85 -4.70 3.03
N ILE A 63 -3.28 -3.55 3.53
CA ILE A 63 -3.91 -3.42 4.84
C ILE A 63 -5.40 -3.65 4.63
N THR A 64 -5.92 -4.78 5.11
CA THR A 64 -7.35 -5.15 4.97
C THR A 64 -8.21 -4.27 5.88
N PRO A 65 -9.55 -4.35 5.82
CA PRO A 65 -10.44 -3.51 6.63
C PRO A 65 -10.30 -3.74 8.15
N THR A 66 -9.72 -4.88 8.57
CA THR A 66 -9.46 -5.16 10.00
C THR A 66 -7.99 -5.02 10.38
N GLY A 67 -7.13 -4.71 9.40
CA GLY A 67 -5.72 -4.44 9.62
C GLY A 67 -5.48 -3.07 10.25
N VAL A 68 -4.59 -3.04 11.23
CA VAL A 68 -4.11 -1.82 11.88
C VAL A 68 -2.60 -1.79 11.80
N MET A 69 -2.07 -0.75 11.18
CA MET A 69 -0.63 -0.53 11.06
C MET A 69 -0.21 0.74 11.79
N THR A 70 0.82 0.63 12.63
CA THR A 70 1.51 1.78 13.20
C THR A 70 3.01 1.72 12.88
N GLY A 71 3.57 2.78 12.29
CA GLY A 71 5.01 2.86 12.03
C GLY A 71 5.35 3.17 10.58
N VAL A 72 6.33 2.47 10.00
CA VAL A 72 6.87 2.77 8.68
C VAL A 72 6.58 1.65 7.68
N ILE A 73 6.02 2.00 6.52
CA ILE A 73 5.91 1.09 5.36
C ILE A 73 6.82 1.58 4.23
N ILE A 74 7.59 0.65 3.66
CA ILE A 74 8.37 0.86 2.44
C ILE A 74 7.97 -0.23 1.44
N CYS A 75 7.34 0.14 0.32
CA CYS A 75 6.87 -0.82 -0.68
C CYS A 75 6.64 -0.24 -2.07
N ASN A 76 6.53 -1.07 -3.11
CA ASN A 76 6.19 -0.56 -4.45
C ASN A 76 4.75 -0.03 -4.47
N ASP A 77 3.82 -0.87 -4.03
CA ASP A 77 2.39 -0.59 -4.03
C ASP A 77 1.84 -0.76 -2.61
N ILE A 78 0.99 0.15 -2.17
CA ILE A 78 0.20 -0.02 -0.96
C ILE A 78 -1.27 0.13 -1.28
N LYS A 79 -2.08 -0.76 -0.69
CA LYS A 79 -3.53 -0.69 -0.68
C LYS A 79 -4.00 -0.62 0.77
N VAL A 80 -4.75 0.42 1.12
CA VAL A 80 -5.22 0.67 2.48
C VAL A 80 -6.74 0.61 2.51
N GLU A 81 -7.29 -0.42 3.16
CA GLU A 81 -8.72 -0.56 3.48
C GLU A 81 -8.98 -0.37 4.99
N GLY A 82 -7.97 -0.58 5.84
CA GLY A 82 -8.07 -0.45 7.30
C GLY A 82 -7.51 0.86 7.85
N GLU A 83 -6.82 0.77 8.98
CA GLU A 83 -6.23 1.92 9.68
C GLU A 83 -4.70 1.93 9.56
N PHE A 84 -4.15 3.09 9.21
CA PHE A 84 -2.72 3.32 9.16
C PHE A 84 -2.35 4.63 9.84
N GLU A 85 -1.37 4.56 10.76
CA GLU A 85 -0.76 5.73 11.40
C GLU A 85 0.78 5.65 11.32
N GLY A 86 1.40 6.58 10.59
CA GLY A 86 2.85 6.68 10.51
C GLY A 86 3.37 7.17 9.17
N SER A 87 4.43 6.58 8.66
CA SER A 87 5.11 7.05 7.45
C SER A 87 5.13 6.01 6.32
N VAL A 88 4.81 6.43 5.10
CA VAL A 88 4.84 5.59 3.89
C VAL A 88 5.88 6.12 2.91
N TYR A 89 6.69 5.22 2.36
CA TYR A 89 7.46 5.46 1.14
C TYR A 89 7.13 4.39 0.11
N GLY A 90 6.46 4.78 -0.97
CA GLY A 90 6.13 3.84 -2.05
C GLY A 90 5.90 4.47 -3.40
N LEU A 91 5.76 3.68 -4.46
CA LEU A 91 5.48 4.24 -5.80
C LEU A 91 4.01 4.62 -5.93
N ARG A 92 3.12 3.72 -5.48
CA ARG A 92 1.67 3.86 -5.65
C ARG A 92 0.94 3.62 -4.34
N VAL A 93 0.11 4.59 -3.95
CA VAL A 93 -0.74 4.51 -2.76
C VAL A 93 -2.19 4.47 -3.20
N ASN A 94 -2.92 3.41 -2.84
CA ASN A 94 -4.35 3.29 -3.10
C ASN A 94 -5.10 3.31 -1.76
N LEU A 95 -5.87 4.37 -1.54
CA LEU A 95 -6.75 4.51 -0.39
C LEU A 95 -8.14 4.04 -0.79
N CYS A 96 -8.55 2.92 -0.24
CA CYS A 96 -9.85 2.32 -0.51
C CYS A 96 -10.93 2.90 0.39
N LYS A 97 -12.17 2.52 0.09
CA LYS A 97 -13.36 2.99 0.80
C LYS A 97 -13.23 2.80 2.32
N ASP A 98 -13.66 3.83 3.08
CA ASP A 98 -13.74 3.83 4.55
C ASP A 98 -12.37 3.68 5.27
N SER A 99 -11.25 3.81 4.54
CA SER A 99 -9.90 3.74 5.13
C SER A 99 -9.55 4.97 5.98
N VAL A 100 -8.69 4.77 6.98
CA VAL A 100 -8.18 5.83 7.86
C VAL A 100 -6.67 5.91 7.73
N LEU A 101 -6.17 7.09 7.37
CA LEU A 101 -4.77 7.32 7.09
C LEU A 101 -4.26 8.57 7.80
N LYS A 102 -3.24 8.41 8.64
CA LYS A 102 -2.60 9.50 9.38
C LYS A 102 -1.07 9.48 9.24
N GLY A 103 -0.47 10.65 9.08
CA GLY A 103 0.99 10.81 9.14
C GLY A 103 1.65 11.37 7.88
N ILE A 104 2.71 10.74 7.36
CA ILE A 104 3.53 11.31 6.27
C ILE A 104 3.65 10.33 5.11
N ILE A 105 3.36 10.79 3.89
CA ILE A 105 3.31 9.92 2.71
C ILE A 105 4.19 10.48 1.62
N HIS A 106 5.12 9.66 1.18
CA HIS A 106 5.96 9.93 0.03
C HIS A 106 5.63 8.93 -1.07
N CYS A 107 5.04 9.42 -2.16
CA CYS A 107 4.67 8.54 -3.27
C CYS A 107 4.72 9.18 -4.64
N THR A 108 4.79 8.37 -5.70
CA THR A 108 4.71 8.87 -7.07
C THR A 108 3.28 9.16 -7.47
N ILE A 109 2.36 8.27 -7.09
CA ILE A 109 0.93 8.34 -7.43
C ILE A 109 0.11 7.98 -6.20
N ILE A 110 -0.95 8.74 -5.95
CA ILE A 110 -1.94 8.43 -4.93
C ILE A 110 -3.34 8.37 -5.54
N ASN A 111 -4.06 7.27 -5.32
CA ASN A 111 -5.44 7.08 -5.73
C ASN A 111 -6.32 7.00 -4.49
N THR A 112 -7.51 7.58 -4.57
CA THR A 112 -8.44 7.60 -3.45
C THR A 112 -9.83 7.18 -3.92
N GLU A 113 -10.52 6.36 -3.14
CA GLU A 113 -11.92 5.99 -3.35
C GLU A 113 -12.86 6.99 -2.63
N MET A 114 -13.99 6.51 -2.10
CA MET A 114 -15.00 7.34 -1.42
C MET A 114 -14.96 7.12 0.10
N ASN A 115 -15.22 8.18 0.89
CA ASN A 115 -15.36 8.16 2.35
C ASN A 115 -14.10 7.82 3.17
N GLN A 116 -12.91 7.90 2.59
CA GLN A 116 -11.66 7.84 3.34
C GLN A 116 -11.47 9.05 4.27
N TYR A 117 -10.88 8.82 5.44
CA TYR A 117 -10.38 9.86 6.32
C TYR A 117 -8.86 9.98 6.18
N VAL A 118 -8.38 11.14 5.74
CA VAL A 118 -6.95 11.39 5.51
C VAL A 118 -6.50 12.61 6.28
N ASP A 119 -5.61 12.41 7.25
CA ASP A 119 -4.91 13.46 8.00
C ASP A 119 -3.39 13.24 7.85
N ALA A 120 -2.87 13.56 6.67
CA ALA A 120 -1.50 13.25 6.32
C ALA A 120 -0.80 14.36 5.50
N ASN A 121 0.50 14.53 5.73
CA ASN A 121 1.38 15.32 4.87
C ASN A 121 1.82 14.45 3.68
N ILE A 122 1.27 14.74 2.50
CA ILE A 122 1.55 13.98 1.28
C ILE A 122 2.53 14.77 0.40
N LYS A 123 3.69 14.18 0.14
CA LYS A 123 4.71 14.68 -0.78
C LYS A 123 4.81 13.77 -1.99
N LEU A 124 4.43 14.29 -3.16
CA LEU A 124 4.59 13.55 -4.41
C LEU A 124 6.05 13.57 -4.85
N ILE A 125 6.64 12.39 -5.08
CA ILE A 125 8.01 12.24 -5.55
C ILE A 125 7.97 11.51 -6.89
N SER A 126 8.37 12.20 -7.96
CA SER A 126 8.65 11.53 -9.23
C SER A 126 10.00 10.83 -9.11
N LEU A 127 10.04 9.51 -9.26
CA LEU A 127 11.27 8.71 -9.24
C LEU A 127 11.20 7.67 -10.34
N GLU A 128 12.35 7.38 -10.97
CA GLU A 128 12.47 6.20 -11.83
C GLU A 128 12.51 4.94 -10.96
N THR A 129 11.92 3.83 -11.44
CA THR A 129 11.75 2.60 -10.65
C THR A 129 13.06 2.09 -10.04
N THR A 130 14.16 2.08 -10.81
CA THR A 130 15.47 1.64 -10.32
C THR A 130 16.03 2.56 -9.22
N ALA A 131 15.79 3.87 -9.32
CA ALA A 131 16.20 4.83 -8.31
C ALA A 131 15.38 4.65 -7.02
N PHE A 132 14.07 4.41 -7.15
CA PHE A 132 13.21 4.05 -6.04
C PHE A 132 13.72 2.78 -5.34
N GLU A 133 13.88 1.66 -6.06
CA GLU A 133 14.33 0.37 -5.50
C GLU A 133 15.63 0.48 -4.71
N THR A 134 16.61 1.22 -5.24
CA THR A 134 17.90 1.48 -4.57
C THR A 134 17.67 2.26 -3.27
N SER A 135 16.97 3.40 -3.35
CA SER A 135 16.70 4.25 -2.17
C SER A 135 15.86 3.54 -1.10
N SER A 136 14.91 2.69 -1.50
CA SER A 136 14.06 1.91 -0.60
C SER A 136 14.85 0.85 0.16
N THR A 137 15.75 0.15 -0.54
CA THR A 137 16.65 -0.84 0.08
C THR A 137 17.63 -0.19 1.05
N ASP A 138 18.20 0.96 0.66
CA ASP A 138 19.12 1.73 1.50
C ASP A 138 18.40 2.25 2.75
N LEU A 139 17.23 2.86 2.57
CA LEU A 139 16.40 3.36 3.68
C LEU A 139 16.05 2.23 4.64
N PHE A 140 15.55 1.11 4.12
CA PHE A 140 15.22 -0.04 4.95
C PHE A 140 16.41 -0.58 5.73
N SER A 141 17.58 -0.69 5.09
CA SER A 141 18.81 -1.15 5.76
C SER A 141 19.20 -0.25 6.94
N HIS A 142 19.09 1.06 6.77
CA HIS A 142 19.36 2.02 7.86
C HIS A 142 18.32 1.88 8.99
N LEU A 143 17.04 1.78 8.67
CA LEU A 143 15.99 1.58 9.67
C LEU A 143 16.18 0.28 10.46
N LYS A 144 16.58 -0.79 9.76
CA LYS A 144 16.89 -2.10 10.35
C LYS A 144 18.03 -2.02 11.36
N GLU A 145 19.10 -1.32 11.01
CA GLU A 145 20.25 -1.10 11.90
C GLU A 145 19.86 -0.30 13.16
N VAL A 146 19.09 0.78 12.99
CA VAL A 146 18.63 1.63 14.10
C VAL A 146 17.76 0.85 15.07
N PHE A 147 16.81 0.06 14.53
CA PHE A 147 15.91 -0.73 15.36
C PHE A 147 16.69 -1.75 16.21
N GLY A 148 17.75 -2.34 15.65
CA GLY A 148 18.60 -3.32 16.35
C GLY A 148 19.49 -2.73 17.45
N LYS A 149 19.77 -1.42 17.44
CA LYS A 149 20.68 -0.75 18.39
C LYS A 149 19.99 -0.15 19.64
N ASN A 150 18.83 -0.70 20.07
CA ASN A 150 17.94 -0.20 21.13
C ASN A 150 17.13 1.06 20.75
N ASN A 151 15.98 0.81 20.12
CA ASN A 151 15.03 1.81 19.65
C ASN A 151 14.10 2.38 20.75
N LYS A 152 14.63 2.68 21.95
CA LYS A 152 13.80 3.15 23.09
C LYS A 152 13.06 4.47 22.81
N ASP A 153 13.54 5.26 21.85
CA ASP A 153 13.05 6.62 21.60
C ASP A 153 12.25 6.76 20.28
N ASN A 154 11.87 5.65 19.62
CA ASN A 154 11.23 5.67 18.30
C ASN A 154 12.02 6.48 17.23
N ASN A 155 13.35 6.54 17.36
CA ASN A 155 14.21 7.38 16.53
C ASN A 155 14.15 7.02 15.03
N TYR A 156 13.71 5.81 14.69
CA TYR A 156 13.52 5.36 13.31
C TYR A 156 12.55 6.24 12.51
N LEU A 157 11.52 6.84 13.13
CA LEU A 157 10.60 7.76 12.45
C LEU A 157 11.29 9.08 12.06
N ASN A 158 12.15 9.61 12.93
CA ASN A 158 12.92 10.82 12.64
C ASN A 158 13.91 10.58 11.50
N ILE A 159 14.60 9.45 11.53
CA ILE A 159 15.57 9.06 10.49
C ILE A 159 14.87 8.86 9.14
N PHE A 160 13.68 8.25 9.14
CA PHE A 160 12.86 8.15 7.93
C PHE A 160 12.62 9.55 7.35
N ASN A 161 12.12 10.49 8.15
CA ASN A 161 11.81 11.84 7.69
C ASN A 161 13.05 12.59 7.18
N GLU A 162 14.19 12.46 7.87
CA GLU A 162 15.45 13.06 7.44
C GLU A 162 15.91 12.53 6.08
N LYS A 163 15.90 11.20 5.89
CA LYS A 163 16.27 10.55 4.63
C LYS A 163 15.32 10.95 3.50
N MET A 164 14.02 11.01 3.76
CA MET A 164 13.02 11.42 2.76
C MET A 164 13.16 12.89 2.32
N ASN A 165 13.71 13.76 3.15
CA ASN A 165 14.05 15.13 2.75
C ASN A 165 15.26 15.21 1.81
N GLN A 166 16.14 14.19 1.81
CA GLN A 166 17.30 14.12 0.93
C GLN A 166 16.99 13.48 -0.43
N VAL A 167 15.84 12.81 -0.55
CA VAL A 167 15.39 12.21 -1.83
C VAL A 167 15.13 13.33 -2.84
N LYS A 168 15.97 13.39 -3.86
CA LYS A 168 15.84 14.35 -4.96
C LYS A 168 14.71 13.91 -5.89
N PRO A 169 13.66 14.74 -6.08
CA PRO A 169 12.63 14.43 -7.06
C PRO A 169 13.21 14.44 -8.47
N SER A 170 12.70 13.56 -9.34
CA SER A 170 12.96 13.56 -10.77
C SER A 170 12.37 14.82 -11.42
N ASN A 171 13.03 15.30 -12.46
CA ASN A 171 12.57 16.43 -13.27
C ASN A 171 11.39 16.07 -14.20
N LYS A 172 10.90 14.82 -14.17
CA LYS A 172 9.75 14.37 -14.95
C LYS A 172 8.47 14.63 -14.16
N PHE A 173 7.70 15.64 -14.55
CA PHE A 173 6.42 15.96 -13.91
C PHE A 173 5.34 14.97 -14.34
N TYR A 174 4.68 14.32 -13.38
CA TYR A 174 3.45 13.56 -13.62
C TYR A 174 2.25 14.50 -13.48
N HIS A 175 1.38 14.54 -14.49
CA HIS A 175 0.12 15.27 -14.44
C HIS A 175 -0.94 14.34 -13.82
N GLN A 176 -1.49 14.70 -12.66
CA GLN A 176 -2.57 13.96 -12.02
C GLN A 176 -3.83 14.82 -11.99
N THR A 177 -4.87 14.36 -12.69
CA THR A 177 -6.20 14.99 -12.66
C THR A 177 -7.00 14.41 -11.49
N ILE A 178 -7.33 15.23 -10.50
CA ILE A 178 -8.21 14.85 -9.39
C ILE A 178 -9.63 15.29 -9.75
N TYR A 179 -10.56 14.33 -9.88
CA TYR A 179 -11.98 14.63 -10.09
C TYR A 179 -12.64 14.91 -8.75
N VAL A 180 -13.04 16.16 -8.52
CA VAL A 180 -13.88 16.55 -7.39
C VAL A 180 -15.32 16.57 -7.88
N ALA A 181 -16.17 15.70 -7.34
CA ALA A 181 -17.59 15.73 -7.64
C ALA A 181 -18.19 17.08 -7.20
N PRO A 182 -19.00 17.76 -8.04
CA PRO A 182 -19.67 18.98 -7.65
C PRO A 182 -20.56 18.72 -6.42
N SER A 183 -20.45 19.55 -5.38
CA SER A 183 -21.40 19.53 -4.28
C SER A 183 -22.78 19.91 -4.82
N VAL A 184 -23.76 19.02 -4.66
CA VAL A 184 -25.16 19.35 -4.98
C VAL A 184 -25.61 20.40 -3.96
N PRO A 185 -25.94 21.63 -4.36
CA PRO A 185 -26.45 22.61 -3.41
C PRO A 185 -27.76 22.07 -2.81
N PRO A 186 -27.99 22.27 -1.50
CA PRO A 186 -29.25 21.88 -0.88
C PRO A 186 -30.39 22.56 -1.65
N LYS A 187 -31.40 21.78 -2.06
CA LYS A 187 -32.60 22.31 -2.68
C LYS A 187 -33.26 23.23 -1.67
N ASP A 188 -33.42 24.51 -2.01
CA ASP A 188 -34.29 25.42 -1.28
C ASP A 188 -35.70 24.81 -1.27
N GLU A 189 -36.13 24.31 -0.10
CA GLU A 189 -37.53 24.04 0.17
C GLU A 189 -38.25 25.39 0.16
N THR A 190 -38.89 25.71 -0.96
CA THR A 190 -39.78 26.85 -1.07
C THR A 190 -40.88 26.73 -0.01
N LEU A 191 -40.79 27.58 0.99
CA LEU A 191 -41.83 27.82 1.99
C LEU A 191 -43.15 28.16 1.29
N ASN A 192 -44.20 27.42 1.67
CA ASN A 192 -45.59 27.74 1.39
C ASN A 192 -45.88 29.21 1.74
N GLN A 193 -46.53 29.93 0.84
CA GLN A 193 -47.36 31.09 1.18
C GLN A 193 -48.78 30.80 0.72
N ASP A 194 -49.61 30.43 1.69
CA ASP A 194 -51.06 30.46 1.62
C ASP A 194 -51.55 31.92 1.53
N ASP A 195 -52.71 32.06 0.86
CA ASP A 195 -53.75 33.09 1.02
C ASP A 195 -53.38 34.58 0.94
N TYR A 196 -53.91 35.26 -0.09
CA TYR A 196 -54.75 36.45 0.12
C TYR A 196 -55.79 36.58 -1.01
N THR A 197 -57.04 36.70 -0.56
CA THR A 197 -58.29 37.03 -1.26
C THR A 197 -58.25 38.33 -2.05
N ASP A 198 -58.95 38.35 -3.19
CA ASP A 198 -60.06 39.27 -3.49
C ASP A 198 -61.00 38.69 -4.57
#